data_AF-A0A3B0YAP0-F1
#
_entry.id   AF-A0A3B0YAP0-F1
#
_cell.length_a   1.000
_cell.length_b   1.000
_cell.length_c   1.000
_cell.angle_alpha   90.00
_cell.angle_beta   90.00
_cell.angle_gamma   90.00
#
_symmetry.space_group_name_H-M   'P 1'
#
loop_
_entity.id
_entity.type
_entity.pdbx_description
1 polymer ?
#
loop_
_entity_poly.entity_id
_entity_poly.type
_entity_poly.pdbx_seq_one_letter_code
_entity_poly.pdbx_strand_id
1 'polypeptide(L)'
;MSEIIEKAKNFATREHQRINHVRKYSKKPYQTHLEAVAKLVATVSSDEEVIAAAWLHDTVEDTSATLGDIESAFGVSIAELVEELTDISKPSDGNRAARKEIDRQHLAQASRRAKTIKLADLIHNCADIAHHDEKFAVTFLSEMRALLDVLKSGDEILLKRAHKIYEKSLKKTGVNECRQRHLEPENATIIRLPGFSDEYFKNKYLDLFSARDIAESLLSFDSETSVQKAIDAFNYHKQSIASIRINGKIQGYLKKEGLKGEVCGDSMCHYTVDQVIRGTDNLRDVIHVLTRHDYCFVSIWGEVSGVITREDINKPQVRMWLFGLVTMIEIGITQLIEKIYPEESWRGTLSEGRLEKAEKVWKERRRRNLQCQLIECLQLSDKAGILINNKDTLELMGFDSGKQAKKVVKELESLRNHLAHAQDIVSHDWAQIARLVNRLSGK
;
A
#
# COMPACT_ATOMS: atom_id res chain seq x y z
N MET A 1 -0.71 10.91 -39.01
CA MET A 1 -1.01 10.51 -37.62
C MET A 1 -2.16 9.53 -37.75
N SER A 2 -2.05 8.33 -37.19
CA SER A 2 -3.12 7.34 -37.32
C SER A 2 -4.32 7.71 -36.45
N GLU A 3 -5.47 7.13 -36.77
CA GLU A 3 -6.75 7.41 -36.10
C GLU A 3 -6.66 7.15 -34.59
N ILE A 4 -5.97 6.09 -34.16
CA ILE A 4 -5.83 5.74 -32.74
C ILE A 4 -4.96 6.73 -31.97
N ILE A 5 -3.88 7.24 -32.58
CA ILE A 5 -3.00 8.24 -31.97
C ILE A 5 -3.74 9.59 -31.84
N GLU A 6 -4.49 9.99 -32.87
CA GLU A 6 -5.27 11.22 -32.82
C GLU A 6 -6.39 11.14 -31.77
N LYS A 7 -7.06 9.98 -31.68
CA LYS A 7 -8.05 9.71 -30.64
C LYS A 7 -7.43 9.77 -29.24
N ALA A 8 -6.26 9.17 -29.02
CA ALA A 8 -5.55 9.18 -27.74
C ALA A 8 -5.13 10.60 -27.34
N LYS A 9 -4.57 11.36 -28.28
CA LYS A 9 -4.24 12.79 -28.10
C LYS A 9 -5.46 13.60 -27.67
N ASN A 10 -6.58 13.46 -28.38
CA ASN A 10 -7.79 14.22 -28.09
C ASN A 10 -8.39 13.84 -26.73
N PHE A 11 -8.38 12.55 -26.39
CA PHE A 11 -8.83 12.05 -25.10
C PHE A 11 -7.97 12.62 -23.96
N ALA A 12 -6.66 12.40 -23.98
CA ALA A 12 -5.76 12.86 -22.91
C ALA A 12 -5.81 14.38 -22.76
N THR A 13 -5.80 15.12 -23.88
CA THR A 13 -5.91 16.58 -23.87
C THR A 13 -7.19 17.03 -23.18
N ARG A 14 -8.33 16.39 -23.49
CA ARG A 14 -9.61 16.73 -22.87
C ARG A 14 -9.63 16.42 -21.37
N GLU A 15 -9.16 15.26 -20.95
CA GLU A 15 -9.19 14.87 -19.53
C GLU A 15 -8.29 15.78 -18.68
N HIS A 16 -7.07 16.11 -19.14
CA HIS A 16 -6.19 17.05 -18.44
C HIS A 16 -6.71 18.50 -18.49
N GLN A 17 -7.43 18.92 -19.54
CA GLN A 17 -8.06 20.24 -19.61
C GLN A 17 -9.24 20.38 -18.63
N ARG A 18 -10.03 19.32 -18.41
CA ARG A 18 -11.18 19.32 -17.49
C ARG A 18 -10.80 19.71 -16.06
N ILE A 19 -9.59 19.35 -15.64
CA ILE A 19 -9.05 19.66 -14.31
C ILE A 19 -8.12 20.89 -14.32
N ASN A 20 -8.07 21.65 -15.43
CA ASN A 20 -7.16 22.77 -15.65
C ASN A 20 -5.68 22.42 -15.38
N HIS A 21 -5.24 21.23 -15.79
CA HIS A 21 -3.90 20.74 -15.49
C HIS A 21 -2.83 21.58 -16.22
N VAL A 22 -1.91 22.16 -15.45
CA VAL A 22 -0.74 22.91 -15.93
C VAL A 22 0.56 22.33 -15.38
N ARG A 23 1.66 22.45 -16.14
CA ARG A 23 2.98 22.06 -15.65
C ARG A 23 3.38 22.90 -14.44
N LYS A 24 3.92 22.25 -13.41
CA LYS A 24 4.25 22.86 -12.12
C LYS A 24 5.09 24.14 -12.25
N TYR A 25 6.13 24.13 -13.08
CA TYR A 25 7.10 25.22 -13.23
C TYR A 25 6.75 26.17 -14.37
N SER A 26 6.65 25.67 -15.60
CA SER A 26 6.42 26.52 -16.77
C SER A 26 5.00 27.09 -16.86
N LYS A 27 4.05 26.58 -16.05
CA LYS A 27 2.62 26.92 -16.07
C LYS A 27 1.93 26.74 -17.44
N LYS A 28 2.60 26.10 -18.40
CA LYS A 28 2.02 25.74 -19.69
C LYS A 28 0.99 24.61 -19.50
N PRO A 29 -0.01 24.50 -20.40
CA PRO A 29 -0.94 23.39 -20.37
C PRO A 29 -0.24 22.03 -20.33
N TYR A 30 -0.75 21.09 -19.53
CA TYR A 30 -0.12 19.77 -19.36
C TYR A 30 0.02 18.99 -20.67
N GLN A 31 -0.86 19.25 -21.64
CA GLN A 31 -0.77 18.77 -23.02
C GLN A 31 0.63 18.92 -23.64
N THR A 32 1.37 19.99 -23.30
CA THR A 32 2.73 20.20 -23.80
C THR A 32 3.72 19.10 -23.36
N HIS A 33 3.50 18.50 -22.20
CA HIS A 33 4.26 17.34 -21.72
C HIS A 33 3.86 16.07 -22.46
N LEU A 34 2.56 15.78 -22.55
CA LEU A 34 2.06 14.61 -23.27
C LEU A 34 2.55 14.59 -24.73
N GLU A 35 2.52 15.75 -25.39
CA GLU A 35 3.02 15.90 -26.76
C GLU A 35 4.53 15.64 -26.86
N ALA A 36 5.32 16.14 -25.91
CA ALA A 36 6.76 15.93 -25.90
C ALA A 36 7.13 14.46 -25.69
N VAL A 37 6.46 13.77 -24.77
CA VAL A 37 6.66 12.33 -24.50
C VAL A 37 6.27 11.50 -25.73
N ALA A 38 5.08 11.72 -26.29
CA ALA A 38 4.65 11.00 -27.49
C ALA A 38 5.57 11.25 -28.70
N LYS A 39 6.05 12.49 -28.90
CA LYS A 39 7.03 12.81 -29.94
C LYS A 39 8.35 12.07 -29.72
N LEU A 40 8.85 11.99 -28.49
CA LEU A 40 10.08 11.25 -28.18
C LEU A 40 9.92 9.76 -28.48
N VAL A 41 8.81 9.15 -28.05
CA VAL A 41 8.51 7.75 -28.34
C VAL A 41 8.42 7.49 -29.84
N ALA A 42 7.77 8.38 -30.60
CA ALA A 42 7.66 8.28 -32.06
C ALA A 42 9.01 8.39 -32.82
N THR A 43 10.09 8.85 -32.16
CA THR A 43 11.44 8.83 -32.78
C THR A 43 12.09 7.45 -32.76
N VAL A 44 11.61 6.52 -31.92
CA VAL A 44 12.23 5.20 -31.70
C VAL A 44 11.27 4.04 -31.92
N SER A 45 9.96 4.32 -32.05
CA SER A 45 8.93 3.32 -32.27
C SER A 45 7.96 3.79 -33.36
N SER A 46 7.61 2.88 -34.28
CA SER A 46 6.50 3.05 -35.23
C SER A 46 5.22 2.34 -34.77
N ASP A 47 5.24 1.72 -33.59
CA ASP A 47 4.10 1.04 -32.98
C ASP A 47 3.08 2.08 -32.50
N GLU A 48 1.93 2.12 -33.17
CA GLU A 48 0.90 3.13 -32.95
C GLU A 48 0.27 3.05 -31.55
N GLU A 49 0.16 1.84 -30.99
CA GLU A 49 -0.37 1.63 -29.63
C GLU A 49 0.61 2.16 -28.59
N VAL A 50 1.92 2.03 -28.81
CA VAL A 50 2.94 2.58 -27.91
C VAL A 50 2.94 4.11 -27.94
N ILE A 51 2.74 4.71 -29.12
CA ILE A 51 2.62 6.16 -29.26
C ILE A 51 1.29 6.65 -28.65
N ALA A 52 0.20 5.91 -28.82
CA ALA A 52 -1.08 6.21 -28.18
C ALA A 52 -0.99 6.11 -26.65
N ALA A 53 -0.37 5.06 -26.10
CA ALA A 53 -0.12 4.91 -24.67
C ALA A 53 0.79 6.03 -24.13
N ALA A 54 1.76 6.52 -24.91
CA ALA A 54 2.56 7.68 -24.54
C ALA A 54 1.74 8.97 -24.36
N TRP A 55 0.66 9.14 -25.13
CA TRP A 55 -0.29 10.24 -24.89
C TRP A 55 -1.11 10.05 -23.63
N LEU A 56 -1.37 8.80 -23.23
CA LEU A 56 -2.28 8.41 -22.15
C LEU A 56 -1.59 8.10 -20.81
N HIS A 57 -0.26 8.08 -20.76
CA HIS A 57 0.49 7.51 -19.64
C HIS A 57 0.15 8.11 -18.27
N ASP A 58 -0.09 9.42 -18.19
CA ASP A 58 -0.46 10.11 -16.95
C ASP A 58 -1.99 10.22 -16.76
N THR A 59 -2.79 9.75 -17.71
CA THR A 59 -4.23 10.00 -17.72
C THR A 59 -4.94 9.31 -16.55
N VAL A 60 -4.51 8.10 -16.17
CA VAL A 60 -5.10 7.38 -15.03
C VAL A 60 -4.58 7.90 -13.69
N GLU A 61 -3.34 8.38 -13.64
CA GLU A 61 -2.74 8.92 -12.41
C GLU A 61 -3.29 10.31 -12.05
N ASP A 62 -3.37 11.21 -13.03
CA ASP A 62 -3.62 12.62 -12.79
C ASP A 62 -5.08 13.05 -12.99
N THR A 63 -5.92 12.19 -13.58
CA THR A 63 -7.30 12.54 -13.93
C THR A 63 -8.31 11.52 -13.38
N SER A 64 -9.61 11.79 -13.59
CA SER A 64 -10.67 10.86 -13.18
C SER A 64 -10.86 9.67 -14.12
N ALA A 65 -10.08 9.58 -15.21
CA ALA A 65 -10.18 8.50 -16.17
C ALA A 65 -9.67 7.18 -15.57
N THR A 66 -10.37 6.08 -15.85
CA THR A 66 -10.05 4.75 -15.36
C THR A 66 -9.40 3.89 -16.44
N LEU A 67 -8.68 2.82 -16.05
CA LEU A 67 -8.20 1.82 -17.00
C LEU A 67 -9.34 1.22 -17.85
N GLY A 68 -10.54 1.08 -17.28
CA GLY A 68 -11.73 0.63 -18.02
C GLY A 68 -12.18 1.62 -19.10
N ASP A 69 -12.04 2.94 -18.86
CA ASP A 69 -12.30 3.96 -19.88
C ASP A 69 -11.27 3.86 -21.02
N ILE A 70 -10.00 3.61 -20.67
CA ILE A 70 -8.92 3.42 -21.66
C ILE A 70 -9.16 2.15 -22.48
N GLU A 71 -9.45 1.03 -21.83
CA GLU A 71 -9.73 -0.25 -22.50
C GLU A 71 -10.94 -0.12 -23.44
N SER A 72 -12.03 0.49 -22.99
CA SER A 72 -13.23 0.68 -23.79
C SER A 72 -12.99 1.58 -25.00
N ALA A 73 -12.13 2.59 -24.87
CA ALA A 73 -11.86 3.56 -25.93
C ALA A 73 -10.75 3.12 -26.91
N PHE A 74 -9.76 2.36 -26.46
CA PHE A 74 -8.51 2.10 -27.19
C PHE A 74 -8.14 0.61 -27.28
N GLY A 75 -8.82 -0.26 -26.54
CA GLY A 75 -8.55 -1.69 -26.50
C GLY A 75 -7.60 -2.10 -25.38
N VAL A 76 -7.58 -3.41 -25.12
CA VAL A 76 -6.84 -4.04 -24.00
C VAL A 76 -5.34 -3.74 -24.06
N SER A 77 -4.71 -3.82 -25.23
CA SER A 77 -3.24 -3.66 -25.31
C SER A 77 -2.77 -2.27 -24.88
N ILE A 78 -3.52 -1.22 -25.19
CA ILE A 78 -3.19 0.15 -24.75
C ILE A 78 -3.49 0.32 -23.25
N ALA A 79 -4.58 -0.28 -22.75
CA ALA A 79 -4.90 -0.24 -21.33
C ALA A 79 -3.82 -0.93 -20.48
N GLU A 80 -3.33 -2.10 -20.91
CA GLU A 80 -2.21 -2.82 -20.28
C GLU A 80 -0.94 -1.95 -20.23
N LEU A 81 -0.61 -1.25 -21.33
CA LEU A 81 0.55 -0.35 -21.35
C LEU A 81 0.38 0.83 -20.38
N VAL A 82 -0.81 1.40 -20.27
CA VAL A 82 -1.11 2.49 -19.33
C VAL A 82 -1.06 1.99 -17.89
N GLU A 83 -1.56 0.78 -17.61
CA GLU A 83 -1.47 0.15 -16.29
C GLU A 83 -0.02 -0.11 -15.87
N GLU A 84 0.81 -0.63 -16.78
CA GLU A 84 2.24 -0.84 -16.53
C GLU A 84 3.00 0.46 -16.22
N LEU A 85 2.50 1.60 -16.72
CA LEU A 85 3.09 2.92 -16.52
C LEU A 85 2.59 3.63 -15.26
N THR A 86 1.43 3.22 -14.74
CA THR A 86 0.75 3.85 -13.61
C THR A 86 1.42 3.43 -12.29
N ASP A 87 1.78 4.39 -11.45
CA ASP A 87 2.29 4.19 -10.10
C ASP A 87 1.28 3.37 -9.28
N ILE A 88 1.71 2.23 -8.74
CA ILE A 88 0.86 1.34 -7.92
C ILE A 88 0.97 1.65 -6.43
N SER A 89 1.97 2.44 -6.03
CA SER A 89 2.18 2.78 -4.63
C SER A 89 1.06 3.68 -4.12
N LYS A 90 0.59 3.36 -2.92
CA LYS A 90 -0.42 4.12 -2.20
C LYS A 90 0.25 5.02 -1.18
N PRO A 91 -0.38 6.14 -0.75
CA PRO A 91 0.10 6.95 0.37
C PRO A 91 0.36 6.12 1.64
N SER A 92 -0.28 4.94 1.73
CA SER A 92 -0.14 4.00 2.82
C SER A 92 1.16 3.19 2.85
N ASP A 93 1.85 3.07 1.72
CA ASP A 93 3.01 2.19 1.57
C ASP A 93 4.31 2.79 2.15
N GLY A 94 4.19 3.64 3.17
CA GLY A 94 5.33 4.21 3.91
C GLY A 94 5.80 5.55 3.37
N ASN A 95 7.07 5.87 3.64
CA ASN A 95 7.67 7.15 3.24
C ASN A 95 7.88 7.22 1.72
N ARG A 96 8.28 8.39 1.20
CA ARG A 96 8.48 8.60 -0.25
C ARG A 96 9.46 7.58 -0.85
N ALA A 97 10.51 7.19 -0.13
CA ALA A 97 11.49 6.22 -0.61
C ALA A 97 10.87 4.82 -0.76
N ALA A 98 10.08 4.37 0.22
CA ALA A 98 9.38 3.09 0.16
C ALA A 98 8.35 3.04 -0.99
N ARG A 99 7.58 4.12 -1.18
CA ARG A 99 6.63 4.22 -2.30
C ARG A 99 7.34 4.17 -3.65
N LYS A 100 8.43 4.94 -3.81
CA LYS A 100 9.21 4.91 -5.05
C LYS A 100 9.94 3.59 -5.28
N GLU A 101 10.26 2.85 -4.23
CA GLU A 101 10.75 1.48 -4.37
C GLU A 101 9.69 0.55 -4.95
N ILE A 102 8.44 0.64 -4.48
CA ILE A 102 7.32 -0.16 -4.99
C ILE A 102 7.05 0.16 -6.46
N ASP A 103 6.94 1.44 -6.81
CA ASP A 103 6.75 1.88 -8.19
C ASP A 103 7.91 1.41 -9.09
N ARG A 104 9.14 1.42 -8.56
CA ARG A 104 10.31 0.92 -9.28
C ARG A 104 10.23 -0.59 -9.54
N GLN A 105 9.79 -1.38 -8.55
CA GLN A 105 9.63 -2.83 -8.73
C GLN A 105 8.51 -3.16 -9.73
N HIS A 106 7.42 -2.39 -9.74
CA HIS A 106 6.38 -2.45 -10.76
C HIS A 106 6.95 -2.21 -12.16
N LEU A 107 7.65 -1.08 -12.34
CA LEU A 107 8.32 -0.75 -13.60
C LEU A 107 9.42 -1.74 -13.99
N ALA A 108 10.03 -2.45 -13.03
CA ALA A 108 11.00 -3.50 -13.34
C ALA A 108 10.37 -4.70 -14.05
N GLN A 109 9.11 -5.02 -13.72
CA GLN A 109 8.32 -6.09 -14.34
C GLN A 109 7.64 -5.64 -15.65
N ALA A 110 7.48 -4.33 -15.86
CA ALA A 110 6.82 -3.77 -17.03
C ALA A 110 7.47 -4.21 -18.37
N SER A 111 6.65 -4.21 -19.43
CA SER A 111 7.06 -4.59 -20.77
C SER A 111 8.13 -3.64 -21.33
N ARG A 112 8.86 -4.09 -22.35
CA ARG A 112 9.78 -3.23 -23.10
C ARG A 112 9.08 -2.00 -23.68
N ARG A 113 7.81 -2.14 -24.08
CA ARG A 113 6.97 -1.07 -24.65
C ARG A 113 6.71 0.01 -23.60
N ALA A 114 6.22 -0.34 -22.41
CA ALA A 114 6.01 0.62 -21.31
C ALA A 114 7.34 1.24 -20.82
N LYS A 115 8.40 0.45 -20.64
CA LYS A 115 9.72 0.99 -20.25
C LYS A 115 10.25 2.03 -21.23
N THR A 116 9.97 1.87 -22.53
CA THR A 116 10.33 2.85 -23.57
C THR A 116 9.57 4.17 -23.38
N ILE A 117 8.29 4.11 -23.04
CA ILE A 117 7.47 5.30 -22.74
C ILE A 117 8.00 5.97 -21.45
N LYS A 118 8.29 5.20 -20.39
CA LYS A 118 8.81 5.77 -19.14
C LYS A 118 10.17 6.45 -19.30
N LEU A 119 11.03 5.95 -20.19
CA LEU A 119 12.28 6.61 -20.54
C LEU A 119 12.04 7.99 -21.20
N ALA A 120 11.05 8.10 -22.09
CA ALA A 120 10.67 9.37 -22.71
C ALA A 120 10.11 10.37 -21.69
N ASP A 121 9.26 9.90 -20.78
CA ASP A 121 8.75 10.67 -19.64
C ASP A 121 9.91 11.25 -18.80
N LEU A 122 10.82 10.38 -18.32
CA LEU A 122 11.98 10.80 -17.52
C LEU A 122 12.86 11.82 -18.24
N ILE A 123 13.08 11.67 -19.55
CA ILE A 123 13.84 12.63 -20.36
C ILE A 123 13.20 14.01 -20.31
N HIS A 124 11.89 14.10 -20.51
CA HIS A 124 11.18 15.37 -20.56
C HIS A 124 11.04 16.01 -19.18
N ASN A 125 10.77 15.21 -18.15
CA ASN A 125 10.68 15.67 -16.77
C ASN A 125 12.03 16.12 -16.21
N CYS A 126 13.13 15.40 -16.49
CA CYS A 126 14.47 15.82 -16.07
C CYS A 126 14.86 17.17 -16.67
N ALA A 127 14.55 17.39 -17.95
CA ALA A 127 14.80 18.67 -18.59
C ALA A 127 14.00 19.81 -17.93
N ASP A 128 12.72 19.62 -17.63
CA ASP A 128 11.92 20.68 -16.99
C ASP A 128 12.39 20.98 -15.56
N ILE A 129 12.65 19.94 -14.75
CA ILE A 129 13.03 20.08 -13.33
C ILE A 129 14.42 20.70 -13.18
N ALA A 130 15.42 20.23 -13.91
CA ALA A 130 16.81 20.70 -13.79
C ALA A 130 16.99 22.17 -14.22
N HIS A 131 16.00 22.76 -14.89
CA HIS A 131 15.99 24.16 -15.27
C HIS A 131 15.29 25.08 -14.27
N HIS A 132 14.36 24.57 -13.45
CA HIS A 132 13.47 25.41 -12.64
C HIS A 132 13.52 25.18 -11.12
N ASP A 133 13.98 24.01 -10.64
CA ASP A 133 14.03 23.70 -9.20
C ASP A 133 15.33 22.94 -8.83
N GLU A 134 16.40 23.69 -8.58
CA GLU A 134 17.72 23.12 -8.24
C GLU A 134 17.69 22.31 -6.93
N LYS A 135 16.82 22.65 -5.98
CA LYS A 135 16.70 21.94 -4.70
C LYS A 135 16.02 20.58 -4.89
N PHE A 136 14.90 20.55 -5.63
CA PHE A 136 14.21 19.30 -5.92
C PHE A 136 14.94 18.44 -6.96
N ALA A 137 15.73 19.05 -7.85
CA ALA A 137 16.51 18.35 -8.86
C ALA A 137 17.41 17.27 -8.26
N VAL A 138 17.98 17.50 -7.07
CA VAL A 138 18.79 16.49 -6.37
C VAL A 138 17.98 15.24 -6.03
N THR A 139 16.79 15.41 -5.45
CA THR A 139 15.89 14.29 -5.13
C THR A 139 15.45 13.57 -6.39
N PHE A 140 14.99 14.31 -7.39
CA PHE A 140 14.54 13.74 -8.67
C PHE A 140 15.66 12.96 -9.37
N LEU A 141 16.89 13.47 -9.40
CA LEU A 141 18.02 12.78 -10.02
C LEU A 141 18.34 11.46 -9.29
N SER A 142 18.23 11.43 -7.95
CA SER A 142 18.41 10.17 -7.22
C SER A 142 17.33 9.12 -7.55
N GLU A 143 16.08 9.55 -7.70
CA GLU A 143 14.95 8.69 -8.11
C GLU A 143 15.11 8.22 -9.57
N MET A 144 15.48 9.14 -10.47
CA MET A 144 15.75 8.84 -11.88
C MET A 144 16.87 7.81 -12.02
N ARG A 145 17.95 7.93 -11.23
CA ARG A 145 19.06 6.96 -11.26
C ARG A 145 18.58 5.56 -10.92
N ALA A 146 17.80 5.42 -9.87
CA ALA A 146 17.24 4.13 -9.45
C ALA A 146 16.30 3.54 -10.51
N LEU A 147 15.52 4.36 -11.22
CA LEU A 147 14.67 3.92 -12.32
C LEU A 147 15.48 3.47 -13.54
N LEU A 148 16.54 4.19 -13.91
CA LEU A 148 17.38 3.79 -15.06
C LEU A 148 17.98 2.39 -14.90
N ASP A 149 18.18 1.91 -13.68
CA ASP A 149 18.68 0.55 -13.42
C ASP A 149 17.69 -0.55 -13.83
N VAL A 150 16.38 -0.29 -13.73
CA VAL A 150 15.32 -1.26 -14.05
C VAL A 150 14.73 -1.07 -15.46
N LEU A 151 14.95 0.09 -16.08
CA LEU A 151 14.47 0.41 -17.42
C LEU A 151 15.40 -0.07 -18.56
N LYS A 152 16.45 -0.86 -18.25
CA LYS A 152 17.49 -1.31 -19.22
C LYS A 152 16.94 -2.07 -20.43
N SER A 153 15.78 -2.73 -20.27
CA SER A 153 15.13 -3.47 -21.34
C SER A 153 14.22 -2.62 -22.23
N GLY A 154 14.12 -1.31 -22.00
CA GLY A 154 13.45 -0.34 -22.88
C GLY A 154 14.25 -0.06 -24.16
N ASP A 155 13.86 0.97 -24.91
CA ASP A 155 14.59 1.38 -26.11
C ASP A 155 16.00 1.91 -25.79
N GLU A 156 16.99 1.44 -26.54
CA GLU A 156 18.41 1.72 -26.29
C GLU A 156 18.78 3.18 -26.59
N ILE A 157 18.15 3.80 -27.60
CA ILE A 157 18.42 5.20 -27.99
C ILE A 157 17.89 6.13 -26.90
N LEU A 158 16.67 5.90 -26.42
CA LEU A 158 16.12 6.67 -25.31
C LEU A 158 16.88 6.40 -24.01
N LEU A 159 17.30 5.17 -23.73
CA LEU A 159 18.10 4.86 -22.55
C LEU A 159 19.43 5.62 -22.54
N LYS A 160 20.14 5.66 -23.68
CA LYS A 160 21.38 6.45 -23.84
C LYS A 160 21.11 7.95 -23.67
N ARG A 161 20.01 8.45 -24.22
CA ARG A 161 19.60 9.86 -24.09
C ARG A 161 19.25 10.23 -22.64
N ALA A 162 18.55 9.35 -21.93
CA ALA A 162 18.20 9.54 -20.53
C ALA A 162 19.45 9.61 -19.65
N HIS A 163 20.40 8.69 -19.83
CA HIS A 163 21.71 8.75 -19.16
C HIS A 163 22.46 10.04 -19.48
N LYS A 164 22.52 10.47 -20.75
CA LYS A 164 23.20 11.72 -21.14
C LYS A 164 22.60 12.95 -20.46
N ILE A 165 21.27 13.01 -20.36
CA ILE A 165 20.57 14.12 -19.68
C ILE A 165 20.79 14.04 -18.17
N TYR A 166 20.71 12.86 -17.57
CA TYR A 166 21.02 12.63 -16.16
C TYR A 166 22.43 13.15 -15.80
N GLU A 167 23.46 12.73 -16.54
CA GLU A 167 24.85 13.15 -16.33
C GLU A 167 25.03 14.67 -16.50
N LYS A 168 24.39 15.26 -17.51
CA LYS A 168 24.44 16.71 -17.74
C LYS A 168 23.79 17.48 -16.58
N SER A 169 22.64 17.00 -16.10
CA SER A 169 21.91 17.62 -14.99
C SER A 169 22.65 17.46 -13.67
N LEU A 170 23.31 16.32 -13.44
CA LEU A 170 24.14 16.07 -12.25
C LEU A 170 25.33 17.04 -12.17
N LYS A 171 26.03 17.25 -13.30
CA LYS A 171 27.13 18.23 -13.38
C LYS A 171 26.66 19.66 -13.10
N LYS A 172 25.43 20.01 -13.52
CA LYS A 172 24.85 21.34 -13.32
C LYS A 172 24.45 21.59 -11.86
N THR A 173 23.95 20.57 -11.14
CA THR A 173 23.51 20.70 -9.74
C THR A 173 24.67 20.65 -8.73
N GLY A 174 25.90 20.39 -9.16
CA GLY A 174 27.09 20.40 -8.30
C GLY A 174 27.11 19.26 -7.27
N VAL A 175 26.27 18.25 -7.45
CA VAL A 175 26.20 17.08 -6.56
C VAL A 175 27.31 16.11 -6.96
N ASN A 176 28.44 16.16 -6.24
CA ASN A 176 29.43 15.07 -6.28
C ASN A 176 28.77 13.78 -5.78
N GLU A 177 29.04 12.65 -6.43
CA GLU A 177 28.66 11.29 -6.02
C GLU A 177 29.28 10.93 -4.66
N CYS A 178 28.83 11.53 -3.56
CA CYS A 178 29.10 11.10 -2.20
C CYS A 178 28.28 11.93 -1.21
N ARG A 179 26.96 11.77 -1.23
CA ARG A 179 26.08 12.10 -0.10
C ARG A 179 24.74 11.40 -0.31
N GLN A 180 24.79 10.07 -0.32
CA GLN A 180 23.69 9.31 0.26
C GLN A 180 23.60 9.71 1.74
N ARG A 181 22.94 10.83 2.02
CA ARG A 181 22.11 10.86 3.22
C ARG A 181 20.96 9.94 2.89
N HIS A 182 21.17 8.65 3.15
CA HIS A 182 20.08 7.78 3.57
C HIS A 182 19.38 8.57 4.67
N LEU A 183 18.30 9.27 4.31
CA LEU A 183 17.22 9.53 5.25
C LEU A 183 16.58 8.16 5.45
N GLU A 184 17.28 7.33 6.23
CA GLU A 184 16.69 6.26 7.00
C GLU A 184 15.41 6.85 7.59
N PRO A 185 14.24 6.21 7.41
CA PRO A 185 13.08 6.59 8.21
C PRO A 185 13.50 6.46 9.68
N GLU A 186 13.65 7.60 10.36
CA GLU A 186 13.83 7.62 11.81
C GLU A 186 12.70 6.78 12.43
N ASN A 187 13.08 5.62 12.95
CA ASN A 187 12.28 4.64 13.68
C ASN A 187 11.22 3.85 12.89
N ALA A 188 11.55 3.34 11.70
CA ALA A 188 10.95 2.09 11.22
C ALA A 188 11.95 0.95 11.42
N THR A 189 12.09 0.43 12.65
CA THR A 189 12.80 -0.82 12.88
C THR A 189 12.06 -1.91 12.08
N ILE A 190 12.63 -2.32 10.94
CA ILE A 190 12.12 -3.42 10.11
C ILE A 190 12.36 -4.70 10.90
N ILE A 191 11.37 -5.09 11.68
CA ILE A 191 11.35 -6.37 12.40
C ILE A 191 11.09 -7.46 11.36
N ARG A 192 12.15 -8.18 10.96
CA ARG A 192 12.02 -9.46 10.26
C ARG A 192 11.44 -10.47 11.25
N LEU A 193 10.11 -10.53 11.33
CA LEU A 193 9.43 -11.55 12.11
C LEU A 193 9.85 -12.92 11.56
N PRO A 194 10.54 -13.75 12.35
CA PRO A 194 10.85 -15.11 11.94
C PRO A 194 9.52 -15.82 11.68
N GLY A 195 9.41 -16.62 10.61
CA GLY A 195 8.20 -17.38 10.23
C GLY A 195 7.67 -17.14 8.83
N PHE A 196 8.09 -16.05 8.20
CA PHE A 196 7.80 -15.77 6.79
C PHE A 196 8.95 -16.22 5.89
N SER A 197 9.37 -17.49 5.98
CA SER A 197 10.41 -18.04 5.10
C SER A 197 9.91 -18.24 3.66
N ASP A 198 8.60 -18.35 3.47
CA ASP A 198 7.95 -18.44 2.17
C ASP A 198 7.15 -17.14 1.89
N GLU A 199 7.74 -16.25 1.09
CA GLU A 199 7.07 -15.02 0.63
C GLU A 199 5.76 -15.31 -0.12
N TYR A 200 5.65 -16.46 -0.80
CA TYR A 200 4.45 -16.84 -1.53
C TYR A 200 3.29 -17.12 -0.58
N PHE A 201 3.53 -17.89 0.49
CA PHE A 201 2.51 -18.15 1.50
C PHE A 201 2.11 -16.87 2.25
N LYS A 202 3.08 -16.01 2.57
CA LYS A 202 2.82 -14.70 3.21
C LYS A 202 1.87 -13.85 2.37
N ASN A 203 2.19 -13.66 1.10
CA ASN A 203 1.39 -12.81 0.21
C ASN A 203 -0.01 -13.40 0.02
N LYS A 204 -0.09 -14.72 -0.21
CA LYS A 204 -1.38 -15.42 -0.34
C LYS A 204 -2.24 -15.33 0.93
N TYR A 205 -1.63 -15.37 2.11
CA TYR A 205 -2.35 -15.20 3.38
C TYR A 205 -2.86 -13.77 3.57
N LEU A 206 -2.06 -12.77 3.19
CA LEU A 206 -2.46 -11.36 3.26
C LEU A 206 -3.65 -11.06 2.34
N ASP A 207 -3.74 -11.77 1.21
CA ASP A 207 -4.81 -11.61 0.22
C ASP A 207 -6.02 -12.55 0.45
N LEU A 208 -6.08 -13.25 1.59
CA LEU A 208 -7.20 -14.14 1.93
C LEU A 208 -8.55 -13.43 2.01
N PHE A 209 -8.53 -12.19 2.48
CA PHE A 209 -9.72 -11.36 2.66
C PHE A 209 -9.47 -9.98 2.09
N SER A 210 -10.50 -9.47 1.44
CA SER A 210 -10.56 -8.16 0.83
C SER A 210 -11.43 -7.21 1.65
N ALA A 211 -11.33 -5.91 1.36
CA ALA A 211 -12.16 -4.88 1.94
C ALA A 211 -13.65 -5.18 1.71
N ARG A 212 -14.01 -5.71 0.53
CA ARG A 212 -15.39 -6.10 0.21
C ARG A 212 -15.94 -7.14 1.19
N ASP A 213 -15.12 -8.05 1.70
CA ASP A 213 -15.58 -9.15 2.56
C ASP A 213 -16.05 -8.68 3.95
N ILE A 214 -15.70 -7.44 4.32
CA ILE A 214 -16.05 -6.84 5.61
C ILE A 214 -16.76 -5.50 5.49
N ALA A 215 -16.92 -4.95 4.29
CA ALA A 215 -17.60 -3.67 4.08
C ALA A 215 -19.10 -3.78 4.36
N GLU A 216 -19.64 -2.79 5.06
CA GLU A 216 -21.07 -2.58 5.18
C GLU A 216 -21.58 -1.74 4.00
N SER A 217 -22.77 -2.08 3.50
CA SER A 217 -23.40 -1.34 2.40
C SER A 217 -23.81 0.06 2.85
N LEU A 218 -23.56 1.07 2.01
CA LEU A 218 -23.97 2.45 2.29
C LEU A 218 -25.39 2.73 1.81
N LEU A 219 -26.21 3.33 2.67
CA LEU A 219 -27.35 4.12 2.19
C LEU A 219 -26.86 5.21 1.24
N SER A 220 -27.71 5.62 0.30
CA SER A 220 -27.35 6.61 -0.71
C SER A 220 -28.51 7.57 -1.00
N PHE A 221 -28.27 8.87 -0.80
CA PHE A 221 -29.28 9.92 -0.93
C PHE A 221 -28.92 10.90 -2.04
N ASP A 222 -29.92 11.44 -2.75
CA ASP A 222 -29.69 12.55 -3.67
C ASP A 222 -29.53 13.86 -2.88
N SER A 223 -28.78 14.83 -3.41
CA SER A 223 -28.49 16.11 -2.74
C SER A 223 -29.73 16.86 -2.27
N GLU A 224 -30.82 16.77 -3.03
CA GLU A 224 -32.12 17.40 -2.76
C GLU A 224 -32.96 16.66 -1.71
N THR A 225 -32.49 15.51 -1.21
CA THR A 225 -33.22 14.74 -0.20
C THR A 225 -33.31 15.55 1.10
N SER A 226 -34.50 15.64 1.69
CA SER A 226 -34.67 16.36 2.96
C SER A 226 -33.88 15.71 4.09
N VAL A 227 -33.28 16.53 4.95
CA VAL A 227 -32.48 16.07 6.09
C VAL A 227 -33.29 15.14 7.01
N GLN A 228 -34.57 15.46 7.27
CA GLN A 228 -35.42 14.62 8.12
C GLN A 228 -35.57 13.20 7.56
N LYS A 229 -35.78 13.06 6.25
CA LYS A 229 -35.92 11.75 5.60
C LYS A 229 -34.62 10.94 5.70
N ALA A 230 -33.46 11.59 5.58
CA ALA A 230 -32.18 10.94 5.79
C ALA A 230 -31.96 10.51 7.24
N ILE A 231 -32.34 11.34 8.23
CA ILE A 231 -32.29 10.99 9.66
C ILE A 231 -33.18 9.77 9.96
N ASP A 232 -34.39 9.74 9.41
CA ASP A 232 -35.33 8.63 9.60
C ASP A 232 -34.75 7.33 9.02
N ALA A 233 -34.16 7.39 7.83
CA ALA A 233 -33.48 6.25 7.21
C ALA A 233 -32.24 5.80 8.02
N PHE A 234 -31.43 6.74 8.53
CA PHE A 234 -30.31 6.43 9.41
C PHE A 234 -30.75 5.69 10.68
N ASN A 235 -31.84 6.13 11.31
CA ASN A 235 -32.41 5.48 12.48
C ASN A 235 -32.95 4.09 12.16
N TYR A 236 -33.68 3.95 11.04
CA TYR A 236 -34.29 2.69 10.63
C TYR A 236 -33.23 1.62 10.31
N HIS A 237 -32.20 1.98 9.54
CA HIS A 237 -31.13 1.06 9.17
C HIS A 237 -30.00 0.95 10.20
N LYS A 238 -30.09 1.71 11.31
CA LYS A 238 -29.04 1.80 12.35
C LYS A 238 -27.66 2.13 11.78
N GLN A 239 -27.61 2.98 10.76
CA GLN A 239 -26.37 3.46 10.16
C GLN A 239 -26.07 4.90 10.61
N SER A 240 -24.80 5.25 10.61
CA SER A 240 -24.32 6.61 10.92
C SER A 240 -23.75 7.35 9.71
N ILE A 241 -23.58 6.64 8.58
CA ILE A 241 -23.00 7.15 7.33
C ILE A 241 -23.77 6.68 6.11
N ALA A 242 -23.89 7.58 5.13
CA ALA A 242 -24.48 7.33 3.82
C ALA A 242 -23.65 8.04 2.74
N SER A 243 -23.72 7.58 1.49
CA SER A 243 -23.22 8.32 0.35
C SER A 243 -24.23 9.38 -0.11
N ILE A 244 -23.73 10.43 -0.76
CA ILE A 244 -24.54 11.46 -1.38
C ILE A 244 -24.30 11.52 -2.89
N ARG A 245 -25.39 11.63 -3.64
CA ARG A 245 -25.39 11.74 -5.10
C ARG A 245 -25.72 13.15 -5.54
N ILE A 246 -24.91 13.68 -6.45
CA ILE A 246 -25.15 14.93 -7.15
C ILE A 246 -25.19 14.61 -8.64
N ASN A 247 -26.29 14.94 -9.31
CA ASN A 247 -26.54 14.60 -10.71
C ASN A 247 -26.39 13.09 -11.01
N GLY A 248 -26.87 12.25 -10.09
CA GLY A 248 -26.86 10.79 -10.23
C GLY A 248 -25.51 10.10 -9.98
N LYS A 249 -24.45 10.85 -9.65
CA LYS A 249 -23.11 10.30 -9.33
C LYS A 249 -22.79 10.48 -7.85
N ILE A 250 -22.12 9.51 -7.24
CA ILE A 250 -21.66 9.62 -5.86
C ILE A 250 -20.48 10.61 -5.81
N GLN A 251 -20.62 11.68 -5.03
CA GLN A 251 -19.60 12.74 -4.95
C GLN A 251 -19.09 12.98 -3.52
N GLY A 252 -19.74 12.38 -2.52
CA GLY A 252 -19.36 12.56 -1.13
C GLY A 252 -20.17 11.66 -0.20
N TYR A 253 -20.11 11.95 1.08
CA TYR A 253 -20.81 11.21 2.11
C TYR A 253 -21.42 12.14 3.16
N LEU A 254 -22.35 11.59 3.93
CA LEU A 254 -23.04 12.26 5.02
C LEU A 254 -22.73 11.53 6.33
N LYS A 255 -22.55 12.32 7.39
CA LYS A 255 -22.52 11.81 8.77
C LYS A 255 -23.83 12.19 9.44
N LYS A 256 -24.49 11.24 10.10
CA LYS A 256 -25.74 11.46 10.82
C LYS A 256 -25.65 12.63 11.81
N GLU A 257 -24.55 12.72 12.57
CA GLU A 257 -24.32 13.78 13.57
C GLU A 257 -24.05 15.16 12.95
N GLY A 258 -23.65 15.21 11.68
CA GLY A 258 -23.31 16.43 10.96
C GLY A 258 -24.46 17.02 10.16
N LEU A 259 -25.62 16.34 10.08
CA LEU A 259 -26.75 16.77 9.27
C LEU A 259 -27.39 18.04 9.83
N LYS A 260 -27.40 19.10 9.02
CA LYS A 260 -27.97 20.42 9.28
C LYS A 260 -28.59 20.97 7.99
N GLY A 261 -29.47 21.96 8.13
CA GLY A 261 -30.15 22.57 6.98
C GLY A 261 -31.41 21.83 6.55
N GLU A 262 -31.92 22.17 5.38
CA GLU A 262 -33.17 21.61 4.85
C GLU A 262 -32.92 20.37 3.98
N VAL A 263 -31.85 20.40 3.19
CA VAL A 263 -31.47 19.34 2.24
C VAL A 263 -30.11 18.74 2.57
N CYS A 264 -29.91 17.47 2.17
CA CYS A 264 -28.70 16.73 2.49
C CYS A 264 -27.43 17.32 1.85
N GLY A 265 -27.54 17.98 0.70
CA GLY A 265 -26.43 18.63 0.00
C GLY A 265 -25.63 19.61 0.87
N ASP A 266 -26.31 20.33 1.75
CA ASP A 266 -25.70 21.36 2.62
C ASP A 266 -24.72 20.76 3.65
N SER A 267 -24.86 19.47 3.96
CA SER A 267 -24.08 18.75 4.95
C SER A 267 -23.08 17.76 4.34
N MET A 268 -22.80 17.88 3.04
CA MET A 268 -21.92 16.97 2.31
C MET A 268 -20.47 17.05 2.82
N CYS A 269 -19.92 15.89 3.19
CA CYS A 269 -18.49 15.68 3.39
C CYS A 269 -17.85 15.15 2.11
N HIS A 270 -16.60 15.53 1.87
CA HIS A 270 -15.83 15.07 0.71
C HIS A 270 -14.91 13.93 1.14
N TYR A 271 -14.72 12.95 0.26
CA TYR A 271 -13.73 11.91 0.46
C TYR A 271 -12.31 12.49 0.35
N THR A 272 -11.38 12.00 1.17
CA THR A 272 -9.95 12.19 0.90
C THR A 272 -9.41 11.01 0.10
N VAL A 273 -8.38 11.26 -0.72
CA VAL A 273 -7.80 10.24 -1.62
C VAL A 273 -7.32 9.01 -0.85
N ASP A 274 -6.79 9.19 0.36
CA ASP A 274 -6.30 8.14 1.23
C ASP A 274 -7.38 7.47 2.09
N GLN A 275 -8.65 7.87 1.95
CA GLN A 275 -9.79 7.32 2.68
C GLN A 275 -10.60 6.31 1.86
N VAL A 276 -10.41 6.28 0.54
CA VAL A 276 -11.12 5.40 -0.39
C VAL A 276 -10.18 4.31 -0.90
N ILE A 277 -10.57 3.05 -0.72
CA ILE A 277 -9.84 1.88 -1.22
C ILE A 277 -10.71 1.09 -2.19
N ARG A 278 -10.10 0.20 -2.97
CA ARG A 278 -10.82 -0.71 -3.86
C ARG A 278 -11.40 -1.87 -3.05
N GLY A 279 -12.54 -2.40 -3.47
CA GLY A 279 -13.14 -3.58 -2.85
C GLY A 279 -12.23 -4.81 -2.85
N THR A 280 -11.27 -4.87 -3.76
CA THR A 280 -10.26 -5.93 -3.87
C THR A 280 -9.03 -5.70 -2.98
N ASP A 281 -8.88 -4.52 -2.38
CA ASP A 281 -7.75 -4.24 -1.50
C ASP A 281 -7.84 -5.09 -0.23
N ASN A 282 -6.70 -5.49 0.34
CA ASN A 282 -6.68 -6.42 1.47
C ASN A 282 -6.96 -5.74 2.82
N LEU A 283 -7.14 -6.55 3.87
CA LEU A 283 -7.43 -6.06 5.23
C LEU A 283 -6.30 -5.20 5.83
N ARG A 284 -5.06 -5.33 5.35
CA ARG A 284 -3.95 -4.47 5.78
C ARG A 284 -4.22 -3.04 5.34
N ASP A 285 -4.65 -2.83 4.10
CA ASP A 285 -4.96 -1.50 3.57
C ASP A 285 -6.15 -0.88 4.34
N VAL A 286 -7.17 -1.68 4.66
CA VAL A 286 -8.29 -1.24 5.52
C VAL A 286 -7.80 -0.72 6.88
N ILE A 287 -7.00 -1.52 7.59
CA ILE A 287 -6.48 -1.15 8.91
C ILE A 287 -5.63 0.12 8.79
N HIS A 288 -4.85 0.25 7.72
CA HIS A 288 -4.03 1.42 7.48
C HIS A 288 -4.86 2.70 7.33
N VAL A 289 -5.95 2.67 6.56
CA VAL A 289 -6.88 3.82 6.45
C VAL A 289 -7.47 4.18 7.81
N LEU A 290 -7.95 3.16 8.54
CA LEU A 290 -8.59 3.34 9.85
C LEU A 290 -7.65 3.84 10.95
N THR A 291 -6.32 3.83 10.74
CA THR A 291 -5.37 4.46 11.67
C THR A 291 -5.38 5.97 11.59
N ARG A 292 -5.79 6.54 10.45
CA ARG A 292 -5.83 7.99 10.20
C ARG A 292 -7.24 8.55 10.12
N HIS A 293 -8.18 7.71 9.72
CA HIS A 293 -9.57 8.09 9.49
C HIS A 293 -10.50 7.24 10.35
N ASP A 294 -11.66 7.79 10.68
CA ASP A 294 -12.70 7.05 11.40
C ASP A 294 -13.43 6.06 10.48
N TYR A 295 -13.37 6.30 9.17
CA TYR A 295 -14.09 5.56 8.14
C TYR A 295 -13.16 5.27 6.98
N CYS A 296 -13.26 4.05 6.46
CA CYS A 296 -12.60 3.60 5.25
C CYS A 296 -13.69 3.29 4.22
N PHE A 297 -13.69 4.01 3.11
CA PHE A 297 -14.69 3.87 2.06
C PHE A 297 -14.23 2.86 1.02
N VAL A 298 -15.16 2.01 0.57
CA VAL A 298 -14.87 0.92 -0.35
C VAL A 298 -15.55 1.18 -1.67
N SER A 299 -14.73 1.26 -2.72
CA SER A 299 -15.17 1.44 -4.10
C SER A 299 -15.32 0.10 -4.82
N ILE A 300 -16.43 -0.05 -5.53
CA ILE A 300 -16.69 -1.17 -6.42
C ILE A 300 -17.02 -0.59 -7.79
N TRP A 301 -16.22 -0.96 -8.80
CA TRP A 301 -16.38 -0.49 -10.18
C TRP A 301 -16.35 1.04 -10.33
N GLY A 302 -15.50 1.69 -9.52
CA GLY A 302 -15.30 3.15 -9.56
C GLY A 302 -16.27 3.96 -8.69
N GLU A 303 -17.30 3.34 -8.11
CA GLU A 303 -18.28 4.01 -7.26
C GLU A 303 -18.15 3.58 -5.80
N VAL A 304 -18.29 4.53 -4.86
CA VAL A 304 -18.23 4.23 -3.43
C VAL A 304 -19.54 3.60 -2.96
N SER A 305 -19.50 2.30 -2.69
CA SER A 305 -20.69 1.52 -2.33
C SER A 305 -20.66 0.97 -0.91
N GLY A 306 -19.49 0.98 -0.26
CA GLY A 306 -19.32 0.41 1.08
C GLY A 306 -18.52 1.30 2.03
N VAL A 307 -18.67 1.02 3.32
CA VAL A 307 -17.89 1.63 4.39
C VAL A 307 -17.41 0.57 5.36
N ILE A 308 -16.22 0.79 5.90
CA ILE A 308 -15.64 0.01 6.98
C ILE A 308 -15.28 1.00 8.09
N THR A 309 -15.62 0.64 9.31
CA THR A 309 -15.33 1.37 10.53
C THR A 309 -14.36 0.55 11.39
N ARG A 310 -13.88 1.12 12.50
CA ARG A 310 -13.09 0.34 13.46
C ARG A 310 -13.88 -0.81 14.08
N GLU A 311 -15.19 -0.69 14.25
CA GLU A 311 -16.02 -1.76 14.82
C GLU A 311 -15.99 -3.03 13.96
N ASP A 312 -15.87 -2.87 12.64
CA ASP A 312 -15.82 -3.98 11.68
C ASP A 312 -14.57 -4.85 11.82
N ILE A 313 -13.54 -4.38 12.54
CA ILE A 313 -12.34 -5.17 12.87
C ILE A 313 -12.69 -6.30 13.85
N ASN A 314 -13.81 -6.20 14.58
CA ASN A 314 -14.33 -7.31 15.38
C ASN A 314 -15.02 -8.39 14.54
N LYS A 315 -15.20 -8.22 13.22
CA LYS A 315 -15.82 -9.24 12.38
C LYS A 315 -14.98 -10.52 12.31
N PRO A 316 -15.62 -11.71 12.23
CA PRO A 316 -14.92 -13.00 12.21
C PRO A 316 -13.77 -13.10 11.21
N GLN A 317 -13.94 -12.52 10.00
CA GLN A 317 -12.95 -12.50 8.93
C GLN A 317 -11.64 -11.85 9.40
N VAL A 318 -11.71 -10.66 9.99
CA VAL A 318 -10.56 -9.91 10.49
C VAL A 318 -9.92 -10.63 11.69
N ARG A 319 -10.75 -11.19 12.57
CA ARG A 319 -10.26 -11.96 13.74
C ARG A 319 -9.49 -13.20 13.31
N MET A 320 -10.03 -13.98 12.37
CA MET A 320 -9.36 -15.15 11.80
C MET A 320 -8.04 -14.75 11.15
N TRP A 321 -8.07 -13.68 10.35
CA TRP A 321 -6.89 -13.15 9.69
C TRP A 321 -5.80 -12.75 10.68
N LEU A 322 -6.11 -11.92 11.69
CA LEU A 322 -5.19 -11.50 12.75
C LEU A 322 -4.67 -12.68 13.57
N PHE A 323 -5.53 -13.65 13.90
CA PHE A 323 -5.13 -14.81 14.68
C PHE A 323 -4.08 -15.63 13.93
N GLY A 324 -4.28 -15.92 12.65
CA GLY A 324 -3.28 -16.64 11.87
C GLY A 324 -2.00 -15.83 11.64
N LEU A 325 -2.05 -14.49 11.55
CA LEU A 325 -0.84 -13.65 11.58
C LEU A 325 -0.03 -13.88 12.86
N VAL A 326 -0.69 -13.86 14.03
CA VAL A 326 -0.02 -14.12 15.31
C VAL A 326 0.50 -15.56 15.38
N THR A 327 -0.26 -16.54 14.89
CA THR A 327 0.19 -17.95 14.83
C THR A 327 1.43 -18.12 13.95
N MET A 328 1.49 -17.50 12.78
CA MET A 328 2.66 -17.57 11.90
C MET A 328 3.91 -16.98 12.56
N ILE A 329 3.76 -15.87 13.29
CA ILE A 329 4.85 -15.28 14.07
C ILE A 329 5.33 -16.27 15.14
N GLU A 330 4.41 -16.92 15.85
CA GLU A 330 4.77 -17.90 16.89
C GLU A 330 5.49 -19.12 16.31
N ILE A 331 5.00 -19.67 15.18
CA ILE A 331 5.65 -20.78 14.46
C ILE A 331 7.06 -20.40 14.05
N GLY A 332 7.23 -19.19 13.52
CA GLY A 332 8.52 -18.73 13.08
C GLY A 332 9.53 -18.46 14.18
N ILE A 333 9.07 -17.94 15.32
CA ILE A 333 9.90 -17.87 16.53
C ILE A 333 10.40 -19.27 16.91
N THR A 334 9.52 -20.29 16.87
CA THR A 334 9.91 -21.68 17.12
C THR A 334 11.00 -22.14 16.14
N GLN A 335 10.79 -21.96 14.83
CA GLN A 335 11.77 -22.34 13.80
C GLN A 335 13.13 -21.65 13.98
N LEU A 336 13.11 -20.38 14.40
CA LEU A 336 14.34 -19.64 14.64
C LEU A 336 15.10 -20.17 15.86
N ILE A 337 14.38 -20.51 16.94
CA ILE A 337 14.99 -21.14 18.11
C ILE A 337 15.62 -22.48 17.73
N GLU A 338 14.93 -23.33 16.99
CA GLU A 338 15.47 -24.62 16.56
C GLU A 338 16.73 -24.47 15.70
N LYS A 339 16.77 -23.45 14.84
CA LYS A 339 17.93 -23.14 14.00
C LYS A 339 19.14 -22.68 14.81
N ILE A 340 18.93 -21.88 15.85
CA ILE A 340 20.00 -21.23 16.61
C ILE A 340 20.45 -22.08 17.80
N TYR A 341 19.53 -22.86 18.35
CA TYR A 341 19.74 -23.73 19.51
C TYR A 341 19.46 -25.18 19.13
N PRO A 342 20.36 -25.81 18.35
CA PRO A 342 20.24 -27.21 18.00
C PRO A 342 20.26 -28.10 19.25
N GLU A 343 19.71 -29.30 19.11
CA GLU A 343 19.66 -30.33 20.18
C GLU A 343 19.04 -29.83 21.50
N GLU A 344 18.08 -28.92 21.40
CA GLU A 344 17.38 -28.32 22.53
C GLU A 344 18.30 -27.59 23.54
N SER A 345 19.45 -27.07 23.08
CA SER A 345 20.38 -26.28 23.89
C SER A 345 19.76 -25.00 24.49
N TRP A 346 18.59 -24.58 24.00
CA TRP A 346 17.80 -23.49 24.55
C TRP A 346 17.25 -23.78 25.96
N ARG A 347 17.17 -25.05 26.40
CA ARG A 347 16.67 -25.40 27.74
C ARG A 347 17.39 -24.68 28.87
N GLY A 348 18.71 -24.47 28.74
CA GLY A 348 19.53 -23.76 29.72
C GLY A 348 19.24 -22.25 29.83
N THR A 349 18.46 -21.68 28.92
CA THR A 349 18.11 -20.25 28.93
C THR A 349 16.84 -19.93 29.72
N LEU A 350 16.07 -20.96 30.10
CA LEU A 350 14.82 -20.83 30.85
C LEU A 350 15.03 -21.18 32.33
N SER A 351 14.18 -20.63 33.19
CA SER A 351 14.15 -21.05 34.59
C SER A 351 13.54 -22.44 34.74
N GLU A 352 13.98 -23.19 35.76
CA GLU A 352 13.51 -24.54 36.07
C GLU A 352 11.97 -24.61 36.14
N GLY A 353 11.33 -23.68 36.86
CA GLY A 353 9.87 -23.66 36.97
C GLY A 353 9.10 -23.39 35.66
N ARG A 354 9.72 -22.73 34.66
CA ARG A 354 9.10 -22.58 33.32
C ARG A 354 9.24 -23.86 32.50
N LEU A 355 10.41 -24.49 32.58
CA LEU A 355 10.68 -25.76 31.92
C LEU A 355 9.77 -26.88 32.45
N GLU A 356 9.60 -26.98 33.77
CA GLU A 356 8.69 -27.95 34.40
C GLU A 356 7.24 -27.81 33.92
N LYS A 357 6.76 -26.58 33.74
CA LYS A 357 5.40 -26.33 33.23
C LYS A 357 5.26 -26.85 31.80
N ALA A 358 6.23 -26.56 30.94
CA ALA A 358 6.24 -27.05 29.57
C ALA A 358 6.32 -28.59 29.52
N GLU A 359 7.16 -29.20 30.36
CA GLU A 359 7.24 -30.66 30.47
C GLU A 359 5.94 -31.31 30.93
N LYS A 360 5.20 -30.69 31.87
CA LYS A 360 3.89 -31.20 32.29
C LYS A 360 2.91 -31.22 31.11
N VAL A 361 2.84 -30.14 30.34
CA VAL A 361 1.99 -30.06 29.14
C VAL A 361 2.43 -31.08 28.09
N TRP A 362 3.73 -31.21 27.87
CA TRP A 362 4.30 -32.17 26.92
C TRP A 362 4.01 -33.63 27.30
N LYS A 363 4.22 -33.99 28.57
CA LYS A 363 3.91 -35.33 29.12
C LYS A 363 2.42 -35.64 28.97
N GLU A 364 1.53 -34.68 29.26
CA GLU A 364 0.09 -34.86 29.08
C GLU A 364 -0.31 -35.02 27.61
N ARG A 365 0.28 -34.25 26.69
CA ARG A 365 0.05 -34.40 25.24
C ARG A 365 0.50 -35.78 24.73
N ARG A 366 1.68 -36.25 25.16
CA ARG A 366 2.17 -37.59 24.82
C ARG A 366 1.30 -38.70 25.40
N ARG A 367 0.76 -38.53 26.62
CA ARG A 367 -0.21 -39.46 27.22
C ARG A 367 -1.48 -39.62 26.36
N ARG A 368 -1.86 -38.55 25.65
CA ARG A 368 -2.99 -38.55 24.70
C ARG A 368 -2.60 -38.97 23.28
N ASN A 369 -1.41 -39.55 23.09
CA ASN A 369 -0.85 -39.95 21.78
C ASN A 369 -0.69 -38.78 20.78
N LEU A 370 -0.56 -37.54 21.26
CA LEU A 370 -0.21 -36.40 20.41
C LEU A 370 1.31 -36.30 20.28
N GLN A 371 1.82 -36.42 19.05
CA GLN A 371 3.22 -36.15 18.77
C GLN A 371 3.45 -34.63 18.81
N CYS A 372 4.35 -34.19 19.69
CA CYS A 372 4.79 -32.80 19.78
C CYS A 372 6.19 -32.74 20.40
N GLN A 373 6.93 -31.69 20.07
CA GLN A 373 8.21 -31.36 20.69
C GLN A 373 7.99 -30.56 21.97
N LEU A 374 9.00 -30.51 22.84
CA LEU A 374 8.91 -29.75 24.08
C LEU A 374 8.77 -28.24 23.82
N ILE A 375 9.45 -27.73 22.78
CA ILE A 375 9.41 -26.31 22.41
C ILE A 375 7.99 -25.83 22.04
N GLU A 376 7.15 -26.71 21.48
CA GLU A 376 5.75 -26.42 21.12
C GLU A 376 4.83 -26.32 22.34
N CYS A 377 5.33 -26.69 23.53
CA CYS A 377 4.61 -26.59 24.80
C CYS A 377 4.96 -25.32 25.58
N LEU A 378 5.94 -24.53 25.12
CA LEU A 378 6.28 -23.23 25.69
C LEU A 378 5.25 -22.16 25.32
N GLN A 379 5.08 -21.17 26.21
CA GLN A 379 4.32 -19.96 25.89
C GLN A 379 5.09 -19.06 24.93
N LEU A 380 4.38 -18.20 24.20
CA LEU A 380 4.98 -17.23 23.27
C LEU A 380 6.03 -16.34 23.96
N SER A 381 5.76 -15.91 25.18
CA SER A 381 6.67 -15.09 25.99
C SER A 381 7.93 -15.86 26.44
N ASP A 382 7.83 -17.16 26.68
CA ASP A 382 8.99 -18.01 26.98
C ASP A 382 9.85 -18.20 25.73
N LYS A 383 9.22 -18.53 24.59
CA LYS A 383 9.90 -18.68 23.30
C LYS A 383 10.67 -17.41 22.92
N ALA A 384 10.01 -16.26 22.96
CA ALA A 384 10.68 -15.00 22.65
C ALA A 384 11.76 -14.64 23.68
N GLY A 385 11.58 -15.03 24.94
CA GLY A 385 12.59 -14.86 25.99
C GLY A 385 13.92 -15.54 25.66
N ILE A 386 13.88 -16.73 25.05
CA ILE A 386 15.06 -17.46 24.58
C ILE A 386 15.86 -16.59 23.60
N LEU A 387 15.18 -15.97 22.64
CA LEU A 387 15.80 -15.16 21.59
C LEU A 387 16.25 -13.77 22.08
N ILE A 388 15.51 -13.13 22.98
CA ILE A 388 15.80 -11.75 23.41
C ILE A 388 17.11 -11.64 24.21
N ASN A 389 17.55 -12.73 24.84
CA ASN A 389 18.76 -12.74 25.65
C ASN A 389 20.05 -12.85 24.82
N ASN A 390 19.94 -13.11 23.52
CA ASN A 390 21.06 -13.11 22.59
C ASN A 390 20.98 -11.86 21.69
N LYS A 391 22.12 -11.16 21.56
CA LYS A 391 22.19 -9.89 20.82
C LYS A 391 22.00 -10.09 19.32
N ASP A 392 22.56 -11.15 18.76
CA ASP A 392 22.49 -11.45 17.33
C ASP A 392 21.05 -11.79 16.91
N THR A 393 20.32 -12.49 17.76
CA THR A 393 18.90 -12.79 17.57
C THR A 393 18.01 -11.58 17.74
N LEU A 394 18.35 -10.68 18.67
CA LEU A 394 17.62 -9.43 18.87
C LEU A 394 17.72 -8.54 17.62
N GLU A 395 18.92 -8.42 17.04
CA GLU A 395 19.15 -7.71 15.77
C GLU A 395 18.45 -8.42 14.60
N LEU A 396 18.50 -9.75 14.53
CA LEU A 396 17.82 -10.52 13.48
C LEU A 396 16.29 -10.35 13.52
N MET A 397 15.73 -10.23 14.72
CA MET A 397 14.32 -9.89 14.93
C MET A 397 14.03 -8.40 14.69
N GLY A 398 15.04 -7.57 14.41
CA GLY A 398 14.91 -6.14 14.15
C GLY A 398 14.48 -5.34 15.38
N PHE A 399 15.01 -5.64 16.55
CA PHE A 399 14.78 -4.86 17.77
C PHE A 399 16.05 -4.15 18.22
N ASP A 400 15.93 -2.88 18.59
CA ASP A 400 17.06 -2.07 19.09
C ASP A 400 17.40 -2.41 20.54
N SER A 401 16.43 -2.95 21.29
CA SER A 401 16.64 -3.35 22.68
C SER A 401 15.75 -4.52 23.12
N GLY A 402 16.27 -5.35 24.04
CA GLY A 402 15.49 -6.44 24.62
C GLY A 402 14.25 -5.95 25.39
N LYS A 403 14.26 -4.72 25.91
CA LYS A 403 13.09 -4.10 26.56
C LYS A 403 11.97 -3.83 25.55
N GLN A 404 12.31 -3.30 24.37
CA GLN A 404 11.36 -3.07 23.28
C GLN A 404 10.79 -4.40 22.77
N ALA A 405 11.65 -5.41 22.58
CA ALA A 405 11.21 -6.75 22.16
C ALA A 405 10.24 -7.39 23.16
N LYS A 406 10.55 -7.36 24.46
CA LYS A 406 9.67 -7.88 25.52
C LYS A 406 8.30 -7.20 25.54
N LYS A 407 8.26 -5.87 25.33
CA LYS A 407 7.01 -5.12 25.26
C LYS A 407 6.15 -5.59 24.09
N VAL A 408 6.74 -5.74 22.91
CA VAL A 408 6.04 -6.20 21.71
C VAL A 408 5.51 -7.62 21.85
N VAL A 409 6.30 -8.53 22.43
CA VAL A 409 5.86 -9.91 22.64
C VAL A 409 4.66 -9.97 23.59
N LYS A 410 4.70 -9.19 24.67
CA LYS A 410 3.57 -9.10 25.61
C LYS A 410 2.31 -8.56 24.95
N GLU A 411 2.47 -7.56 24.07
CA GLU A 411 1.41 -6.99 23.26
C GLU A 411 0.80 -8.03 22.28
N LEU A 412 1.63 -8.83 21.60
CA LEU A 412 1.16 -9.92 20.73
C LEU A 412 0.45 -11.03 21.52
N GLU A 413 0.96 -11.38 22.70
CA GLU A 413 0.34 -12.36 23.58
C GLU A 413 -1.03 -11.89 24.09
N SER A 414 -1.17 -10.61 24.43
CA SER A 414 -2.45 -9.98 24.77
C SER A 414 -3.45 -10.08 23.62
N LEU A 415 -3.05 -9.62 22.43
CA LEU A 415 -3.89 -9.67 21.23
C LEU A 415 -4.33 -11.11 20.90
N ARG A 416 -3.41 -12.08 20.97
CA ARG A 416 -3.71 -13.51 20.77
C ARG A 416 -4.82 -13.98 21.70
N ASN A 417 -4.73 -13.63 22.99
CA ASN A 417 -5.68 -14.07 24.00
C ASN A 417 -7.05 -13.40 23.78
N HIS A 418 -7.08 -12.09 23.49
CA HIS A 418 -8.34 -11.39 23.18
C HIS A 418 -9.00 -11.91 21.90
N LEU A 419 -8.20 -12.26 20.88
CA LEU A 419 -8.68 -12.91 19.66
C LEU A 419 -9.34 -14.27 19.96
N ALA A 420 -8.71 -15.09 20.81
CA ALA A 420 -9.22 -16.41 21.19
C ALA A 420 -10.51 -16.37 22.04
N HIS A 421 -10.73 -15.30 22.82
CA HIS A 421 -11.86 -15.18 23.75
C HIS A 421 -13.01 -14.29 23.25
N ALA A 422 -13.07 -13.99 21.95
CA ALA A 422 -14.13 -13.15 21.36
C ALA A 422 -14.27 -11.74 22.00
N GLN A 423 -13.23 -11.23 22.66
CA GLN A 423 -13.24 -9.92 23.31
C GLN A 423 -13.10 -8.79 22.28
N ASP A 424 -13.52 -7.58 22.65
CA ASP A 424 -13.37 -6.40 21.80
C ASP A 424 -11.89 -6.02 21.65
N ILE A 425 -11.34 -6.32 20.46
CA ILE A 425 -9.93 -6.08 20.14
C ILE A 425 -9.66 -4.63 19.71
N VAL A 426 -10.71 -3.85 19.42
CA VAL A 426 -10.58 -2.46 18.96
C VAL A 426 -10.28 -1.58 20.17
N SER A 427 -11.06 -1.71 21.24
CA SER A 427 -10.87 -0.88 22.45
C SER A 427 -9.53 -1.14 23.14
N HIS A 428 -9.02 -2.36 23.10
CA HIS A 428 -7.84 -2.77 23.87
C HIS A 428 -6.58 -2.91 23.01
N ASP A 429 -6.71 -3.38 21.77
CA ASP A 429 -5.57 -3.79 20.97
C ASP A 429 -5.36 -3.01 19.67
N TRP A 430 -6.15 -1.96 19.39
CA TRP A 430 -6.03 -1.18 18.14
C TRP A 430 -4.60 -0.75 17.83
N ALA A 431 -3.89 -0.21 18.83
CA ALA A 431 -2.52 0.24 18.65
C ALA A 431 -1.55 -0.92 18.35
N GLN A 432 -1.82 -2.11 18.89
CA GLN A 432 -1.03 -3.32 18.60
C GLN A 432 -1.35 -3.87 17.21
N ILE A 433 -2.61 -3.91 16.82
CA ILE A 433 -3.08 -4.31 15.48
C ILE A 433 -2.43 -3.41 14.42
N ALA A 434 -2.53 -2.08 14.58
CA ALA A 434 -1.91 -1.13 13.68
C ALA A 434 -0.40 -1.32 13.55
N ARG A 435 0.31 -1.57 14.67
CA ARG A 435 1.75 -1.85 14.65
C ARG A 435 2.09 -3.18 13.98
N LEU A 436 1.35 -4.24 14.27
CA LEU A 436 1.53 -5.56 13.67
C LEU A 436 1.40 -5.47 12.15
N VAL A 437 0.33 -4.84 11.67
CA VAL A 437 0.03 -4.68 10.25
C VAL A 437 1.05 -3.78 9.54
N ASN A 438 1.45 -2.66 10.15
CA ASN A 438 2.50 -1.82 9.58
C ASN A 438 3.85 -2.55 9.48
N ARG A 439 4.19 -3.40 10.44
CA ARG A 439 5.44 -4.19 10.40
C ARG A 439 5.47 -5.23 9.29
N LEU A 440 4.32 -5.72 8.85
CA LEU A 440 4.24 -6.62 7.69
C LEU A 440 4.56 -5.92 6.36
N SER A 441 4.55 -4.58 6.35
CA SER A 441 4.77 -3.73 5.18
C SER A 441 6.24 -3.34 4.94
N GLY A 442 7.15 -3.70 5.86
CA GLY A 442 8.58 -3.47 5.69
C GLY A 442 9.21 -4.52 4.76
N LYS A 443 9.61 -4.11 3.56
CA LYS A 443 10.71 -4.73 2.82
C LYS A 443 12.00 -3.99 3.16
#